data_AF-A0A1G7TJF7-F1
#
_entry.id   AF-A0A1G7TJF7-F1
#
_cell.length_a   1.000
_cell.length_b   1.000
_cell.length_c   1.000
_cell.angle_alpha   90.00
_cell.angle_beta   90.00
_cell.angle_gamma   90.00
#
_symmetry.space_group_name_H-M   'P 1'
#
loop_
_entity.id
_entity.type
_entity.pdbx_description
1 polymer ?
#
loop_
_entity_poly.entity_id
_entity_poly.type
_entity_poly.pdbx_seq_one_letter_code
_entity_poly.pdbx_strand_id
1 'polypeptide(L)'
;MKLSRATVQGYAMADMFLSQLAAAGPDLNTKTFDQAVNGGGYTYTSSTPGGPASLPYPAGHVTQADCGAAMQLINNRYVVRGAYTCFSSVQSRP
;
A
#
# COMPACT_ATOMS: atom_id res chain seq x y z
N MET A 1 0.87 15.18 -17.30
CA MET A 1 1.10 15.83 -15.98
C MET A 1 2.11 14.99 -15.20
N LYS A 2 3.10 15.58 -14.53
CA LYS A 2 4.09 14.84 -13.71
C LYS A 2 3.82 15.13 -12.24
N LEU A 3 3.44 14.13 -11.46
CA LEU A 3 3.23 14.23 -10.01
C LEU A 3 4.48 13.79 -9.26
N SER A 4 4.74 14.39 -8.10
CA SER A 4 5.81 13.91 -7.22
C SER A 4 5.44 12.53 -6.64
N ARG A 5 6.44 11.72 -6.28
CA ARG A 5 6.19 10.42 -5.64
C ARG A 5 5.42 10.56 -4.32
N ALA A 6 5.70 11.61 -3.56
CA ALA A 6 4.97 11.92 -2.32
C ALA A 6 3.49 12.19 -2.60
N THR A 7 3.19 12.90 -3.70
CA THR A 7 1.82 13.17 -4.13
C THR A 7 1.10 11.89 -4.56
N VAL A 8 1.77 11.03 -5.33
CA VAL A 8 1.22 9.72 -5.74
C VAL A 8 0.91 8.84 -4.53
N GLN A 9 1.82 8.78 -3.55
CA GLN A 9 1.58 8.05 -2.32
C GLN A 9 0.42 8.64 -1.51
N GLY A 10 0.30 9.97 -1.43
CA GLY A 10 -0.84 10.62 -0.78
C GLY A 10 -2.17 10.19 -1.40
N TYR A 11 -2.24 10.13 -2.74
CA TYR A 11 -3.44 9.63 -3.43
C TYR A 11 -3.70 8.14 -3.18
N ALA A 12 -2.66 7.31 -3.19
CA ALA A 12 -2.80 5.87 -2.89
C ALA A 12 -3.28 5.63 -1.45
N MET A 13 -2.82 6.42 -0.47
CA MET A 13 -3.29 6.32 0.92
C MET A 13 -4.77 6.73 1.06
N ALA A 14 -5.20 7.76 0.33
CA ALA A 14 -6.61 8.16 0.31
C ALA A 14 -7.50 7.08 -0.34
N ASP A 15 -7.06 6.51 -1.45
CA ASP A 15 -7.73 5.39 -2.13
C ASP A 15 -7.84 4.16 -1.22
N MET A 16 -6.76 3.80 -0.53
CA MET A 16 -6.75 2.73 0.46
C MET A 16 -7.75 2.97 1.59
N PHE A 17 -7.78 4.18 2.15
CA PHE A 17 -8.72 4.51 3.21
C PHE A 17 -10.17 4.38 2.74
N LEU A 18 -10.51 4.92 1.56
CA LEU A 18 -11.85 4.77 0.99
C LEU A 18 -12.21 3.30 0.72
N SER A 19 -11.26 2.49 0.24
CA SER A 19 -11.45 1.06 0.03
C SER A 19 -11.73 0.31 1.35
N GLN A 20 -11.00 0.65 2.42
CA GLN A 20 -11.21 0.07 3.76
C GLN A 20 -12.57 0.47 4.35
N LEU A 21 -12.99 1.73 4.18
CA LEU A 21 -14.33 2.18 4.57
C LEU A 21 -15.43 1.45 3.80
N ALA A 22 -15.25 1.24 2.50
CA ALA A 22 -16.18 0.47 1.69
C ALA A 22 -16.27 -1.01 2.15
N ALA A 23 -15.14 -1.61 2.54
CA ALA A 23 -15.09 -2.96 3.08
C ALA A 23 -15.78 -3.08 4.46
N ALA A 24 -15.66 -2.06 5.31
CA ALA A 24 -16.35 -1.99 6.60
C ALA A 24 -17.88 -1.85 6.44
N GLY A 25 -18.33 -1.27 5.34
CA GLY A 25 -19.74 -1.12 5.01
C GLY A 25 -20.45 0.02 5.75
N PRO A 26 -21.78 0.13 5.62
CA PRO A 26 -22.55 1.28 6.08
C PRO A 26 -22.69 1.39 7.61
N ASP A 27 -22.58 0.28 8.35
CA ASP A 27 -22.57 0.28 9.81
C ASP A 27 -21.15 0.50 10.34
N LEU A 28 -20.55 1.62 9.94
CA LEU A 28 -19.16 1.95 10.21
C LEU A 28 -18.98 2.35 11.68
N ASN A 29 -18.20 1.56 12.40
CA ASN A 29 -17.66 1.86 13.71
C ASN A 29 -16.29 1.20 13.87
N THR A 30 -15.61 1.44 14.99
CA THR A 30 -14.26 0.88 15.21
C THR A 30 -14.23 -0.65 15.17
N LYS A 31 -15.28 -1.31 15.69
CA LYS A 31 -15.37 -2.77 15.71
C LYS A 31 -15.61 -3.33 14.31
N THR A 32 -16.55 -2.78 13.55
CA THR A 32 -16.86 -3.27 12.19
C THR A 32 -15.70 -3.00 11.22
N PHE A 33 -15.04 -1.85 11.36
CA PHE A 33 -13.82 -1.55 10.61
C PHE A 33 -12.69 -2.54 10.93
N ASP A 34 -12.41 -2.77 12.21
CA ASP A 34 -11.35 -3.70 12.63
C ASP A 34 -11.64 -5.13 12.17
N GLN A 35 -12.89 -5.58 12.29
CA GLN A 35 -13.31 -6.89 11.78
C GLN A 35 -13.14 -7.01 10.26
N ALA A 36 -13.51 -5.99 9.50
CA ALA A 36 -13.41 -6.02 8.03
C ALA A 36 -11.96 -5.96 7.54
N VAL A 37 -11.14 -5.07 8.11
CA VAL A 37 -9.79 -4.80 7.62
C VAL A 37 -8.76 -5.74 8.25
N ASN A 38 -8.85 -5.98 9.55
CA ASN A 38 -7.84 -6.74 10.31
C ASN A 38 -8.28 -8.17 10.66
N GLY A 39 -9.58 -8.44 10.63
CA GLY A 39 -10.16 -9.72 11.07
C GLY A 39 -10.29 -10.81 10.02
N GLY A 40 -10.11 -10.53 8.72
CA GLY A 40 -10.67 -11.42 7.68
C GLY A 40 -9.99 -11.47 6.30
N GLY A 41 -8.74 -11.04 6.14
CA GLY A 41 -8.02 -11.19 4.87
C GLY A 41 -8.34 -10.13 3.82
N TYR A 42 -8.75 -8.93 4.25
CA TYR A 42 -8.83 -7.77 3.37
C TYR A 42 -7.48 -7.51 2.70
N THR A 43 -7.50 -7.30 1.39
CA THR A 43 -6.33 -6.94 0.61
C THR A 43 -6.63 -5.66 -0.14
N TYR A 44 -5.86 -4.60 0.16
CA TYR A 44 -5.90 -3.39 -0.65
C TYR A 44 -5.13 -3.63 -1.96
N THR A 45 -5.73 -3.30 -3.09
CA THR A 45 -5.04 -3.25 -4.38
C THR A 45 -5.08 -1.83 -4.90
N SER A 46 -3.91 -1.23 -5.09
CA SER A 46 -3.77 0.16 -5.51
C SER A 46 -4.29 0.36 -6.93
N SER A 47 -5.30 1.22 -7.08
CA SER A 47 -5.75 1.71 -8.37
C SER A 47 -4.80 2.76 -8.98
N THR A 48 -3.93 3.34 -8.15
CA THR A 48 -3.00 4.41 -8.53
C THR A 48 -1.70 3.85 -9.12
N PRO A 49 -1.35 4.18 -10.38
CA PRO A 49 -0.05 3.82 -10.95
C PRO A 49 1.12 4.40 -10.13
N GLY A 50 2.04 3.55 -9.70
CA GLY A 50 3.15 3.93 -8.81
C GLY A 50 2.81 3.93 -7.31
N GLY A 51 1.61 3.50 -6.94
CA GLY A 51 1.23 3.16 -5.56
C GLY A 51 1.76 1.79 -5.11
N PRO A 52 1.38 1.30 -3.92
CA PRO A 52 1.96 0.12 -3.27
C PRO A 52 1.60 -1.24 -3.90
N ALA A 53 1.03 -1.28 -5.11
CA ALA A 53 0.52 -2.46 -5.79
C ALA A 53 -0.55 -3.23 -5.00
N SER A 54 -0.18 -4.09 -4.06
CA SER A 54 -1.09 -4.87 -3.22
C SER A 54 -0.60 -4.91 -1.77
N LEU A 55 -1.52 -4.86 -0.81
CA LEU A 55 -1.23 -4.89 0.62
C LEU A 55 -2.27 -5.76 1.35
N PRO A 56 -1.90 -6.98 1.79
CA PRO A 56 -2.79 -7.82 2.59
C PRO A 56 -2.80 -7.32 4.03
N TYR A 57 -3.96 -7.03 4.61
CA TYR A 57 -4.10 -6.67 6.01
C TYR A 57 -4.46 -7.90 6.87
N PRO A 58 -3.89 -8.01 8.10
CA PRO A 58 -3.16 -6.97 8.84
C PRO A 58 -1.64 -6.89 8.55
N ALA A 59 -1.05 -7.80 7.75
CA ALA A 59 0.40 -7.79 7.50
C ALA A 59 0.91 -6.45 6.92
N GLY A 60 0.10 -5.81 6.07
CA GLY A 60 0.32 -4.50 5.45
C GLY A 60 0.47 -3.34 6.43
N HIS A 61 0.20 -3.52 7.73
CA HIS A 61 0.57 -2.54 8.76
C HIS A 61 2.08 -2.38 8.91
N VAL A 62 2.86 -3.42 8.62
CA VAL A 62 4.30 -3.48 8.91
C VAL A 62 5.15 -3.93 7.73
N THR A 63 4.56 -4.62 6.74
CA THR A 63 5.28 -5.06 5.55
C THR A 63 5.42 -3.92 4.55
N GLN A 64 6.62 -3.80 3.96
CA GLN A 64 6.82 -2.89 2.84
C GLN A 64 6.01 -3.38 1.64
N ALA A 65 5.47 -2.43 0.88
CA ALA A 65 4.77 -2.71 -0.37
C ALA A 65 5.66 -3.46 -1.37
N ASP A 66 5.04 -4.38 -2.10
CA ASP A 66 5.67 -5.43 -2.93
C ASP A 66 6.59 -4.91 -4.05
N CYS A 67 6.47 -3.62 -4.40
CA CYS A 67 7.33 -2.94 -5.35
C CYS A 67 7.86 -1.62 -4.76
N GLY A 68 9.15 -1.60 -4.43
CA GLY A 68 9.87 -0.42 -3.98
C GLY A 68 11.32 -0.45 -4.45
N ALA A 69 11.94 0.71 -4.61
CA ALA A 69 13.37 0.82 -4.86
C ALA A 69 14.03 1.66 -3.76
N ALA A 70 15.17 1.18 -3.25
CA ALA A 70 15.99 1.95 -2.34
C ALA A 70 16.43 3.25 -3.04
N MET A 71 16.15 4.40 -2.43
CA MET A 71 16.62 5.69 -2.93
C MET A 71 17.86 6.10 -2.15
N GLN A 72 18.85 6.67 -2.84
CA GLN A 72 19.98 7.36 -2.24
C GLN A 72 19.86 8.86 -2.52
N LEU A 73 20.18 9.69 -1.54
CA LEU A 73 20.37 11.12 -1.75
C LEU A 73 21.78 11.36 -2.29
N ILE A 74 21.92 11.84 -3.52
CA ILE A 74 23.20 12.23 -4.13
C ILE A 74 23.03 13.64 -4.70
N ASN A 75 23.89 14.58 -4.29
CA ASN A 75 23.87 15.97 -4.76
C ASN A 75 22.46 16.60 -4.68
N ASN A 76 21.81 16.46 -3.52
CA ASN A 76 20.45 16.93 -3.24
C ASN A 76 19.36 16.38 -4.19
N ARG A 77 19.61 15.25 -4.84
CA ARG A 77 18.62 14.56 -5.68
C ARG A 77 18.47 13.12 -5.19
N TYR A 78 17.22 12.67 -5.07
CA TYR A 78 16.93 11.27 -4.82
C TYR A 78 17.17 10.47 -6.10
N VAL A 79 18.15 9.57 -6.07
CA VAL A 79 18.47 8.64 -7.17
C VAL A 79 18.16 7.21 -6.75
N VAL A 80 17.75 6.37 -7.69
CA VAL A 80 17.47 4.95 -7.43
C VAL A 80 18.80 4.21 -7.23
N ARG A 81 18.98 3.57 -6.07
CA ARG A 81 20.22 2.87 -5.65
C ARG A 81 20.07 1.35 -5.77
N GLY A 82 19.75 0.88 -6.96
CA GLY A 82 19.55 -0.55 -7.28
C GLY A 82 18.34 -0.76 -8.18
N ALA A 83 18.34 -1.83 -8.98
CA ALA A 83 17.21 -2.13 -9.87
C ALA A 83 15.89 -2.25 -9.07
N TYR A 84 14.79 -1.82 -9.69
CA TYR A 84 13.44 -2.08 -9.20
C TYR A 84 13.24 -3.60 -9.19
N THR A 85 13.37 -4.22 -8.03
CA THR A 85 13.03 -5.63 -7.86
C THR A 85 11.69 -5.65 -7.16
N CYS A 86 10.62 -5.89 -7.91
CA CYS A 86 9.39 -6.36 -7.30
C CYS A 86 9.70 -7.74 -6.72
N PHE A 87 9.44 -7.94 -5.43
CA PHE A 87 9.60 -9.25 -4.83
C PHE A 87 8.32 -10.04 -5.12
N SER A 88 8.45 -11.33 -5.41
CA SER A 88 7.30 -12.22 -5.30
C SER A 88 6.82 -12.12 -3.86
N SER A 89 5.58 -11.68 -3.66
CA SER A 89 4.89 -11.74 -2.36
C SER A 89 5.21 -13.10 -1.76
N VAL A 90 5.64 -13.13 -0.49
CA VAL A 90 5.84 -14.38 0.25
C VAL A 90 4.46 -14.96 0.55
N GLN A 91 3.75 -15.40 -0.49
CA GLN A 91 2.68 -16.38 -0.35
C GLN A 91 3.36 -17.72 -0.09
N SER A 92 3.66 -17.94 1.19
CA SER A 92 3.59 -19.28 1.76
C SER A 92 2.55 -19.15 2.85
N ARG A 93 1.38 -19.79 2.77
CA ARG A 93 1.21 -21.25 2.64
C ARG A 93 -0.31 -21.58 2.64
N PRO A 94 -0.66 -22.88 2.59
CA PRO A 94 -1.25 -23.61 1.46
C PRO A 94 -2.65 -23.15 1.01
#